data_AF-A0A562HMP7-F1
#
_entry.id   AF-A0A562HMP7-F1
#
_cell.length_a   1.000
_cell.length_b   1.000
_cell.length_c   1.000
_cell.angle_alpha   90.00
_cell.angle_beta   90.00
_cell.angle_gamma   90.00
#
_symmetry.space_group_name_H-M   'P 1'
#
loop_
_entity.id
_entity.type
_entity.pdbx_description
1 polymer ?
#
loop_
_entity_poly.entity_id
_entity_poly.type
_entity_poly.pdbx_seq_one_letter_code
_entity_poly.pdbx_strand_id
1 'polypeptide(L)'
;MVPEIKQLNENLKKQAALYQEIKDYAKKKQQALLRNDLQEIEATTIREEQLLLEASRLEKERLLWTERAARHLGKGPESITLKELAERFPELTDVRVELENVVMNLKEVNELNNQLLKQAMKVTNLTVSIMTAQPNGSTYNRPGEKESESKAVRFLDRSI
;
A
#
# COMPACT_ATOMS: atom_id res chain seq x y z
N MET A 1 -33.63 20.37 4.36
CA MET A 1 -32.32 19.79 4.03
C MET A 1 -31.49 19.83 5.31
N VAL A 2 -30.92 18.70 5.76
CA VAL A 2 -30.10 18.65 6.97
C VAL A 2 -28.71 19.22 6.62
N PRO A 3 -28.31 20.41 7.11
CA PRO A 3 -27.07 21.07 6.68
C PRO A 3 -25.82 20.19 6.87
N GLU A 4 -25.82 19.35 7.89
CA GLU A 4 -24.75 18.41 8.24
C GLU A 4 -24.54 17.37 7.14
N ILE A 5 -25.62 16.87 6.52
CA ILE A 5 -25.53 15.86 5.45
C ILE A 5 -24.88 16.48 4.20
N LYS A 6 -25.22 17.73 3.88
CA LYS A 6 -24.59 18.45 2.77
C LYS A 6 -23.09 18.63 3.01
N GLN A 7 -22.69 19.03 4.22
CA GLN A 7 -21.27 19.18 4.57
C GLN A 7 -20.52 17.85 4.58
N LEU A 8 -21.16 16.78 5.06
CA LEU A 8 -20.62 15.44 4.99
C LEU A 8 -20.40 15.00 3.54
N ASN A 9 -21.38 15.23 2.66
CA ASN A 9 -21.27 14.90 1.23
C ASN A 9 -20.07 15.60 0.58
N GLU A 10 -19.94 16.92 0.79
CA GLU A 10 -18.84 17.69 0.24
C GLU A 10 -17.48 17.26 0.81
N ASN A 11 -17.40 16.89 2.08
CA ASN A 11 -16.20 16.32 2.68
C ASN A 11 -15.84 14.96 2.05
N LEU A 12 -16.81 14.06 1.89
CA LEU A 12 -16.62 12.76 1.25
C LEU A 12 -16.15 12.89 -0.20
N LYS A 13 -16.67 13.85 -0.97
CA LYS A 13 -16.23 14.11 -2.34
C LYS A 13 -14.77 14.54 -2.40
N LYS A 14 -14.35 15.39 -1.47
CA LYS A 14 -12.93 15.79 -1.35
C LYS A 14 -12.05 14.60 -1.01
N GLN A 15 -12.50 13.71 -0.12
CA GLN A 15 -11.79 12.47 0.18
C GLN A 15 -11.68 11.55 -1.03
N ALA A 16 -12.77 11.35 -1.77
CA ALA A 16 -12.77 10.52 -2.97
C ALA A 16 -11.77 11.03 -4.02
N ALA A 17 -11.78 12.35 -4.29
CA ALA A 17 -10.82 12.99 -5.18
C ALA A 17 -9.37 12.84 -4.69
N LEU A 18 -9.13 13.01 -3.40
CA LEU A 18 -7.80 12.87 -2.81
C LEU A 18 -7.29 11.42 -2.89
N TYR A 19 -8.13 10.43 -2.58
CA TYR A 19 -7.76 9.02 -2.72
C TYR A 19 -7.54 8.63 -4.18
N GLN A 20 -8.24 9.27 -5.11
CA GLN A 20 -8.02 9.09 -6.55
C GLN A 20 -6.63 9.61 -6.93
N GLU A 21 -6.23 10.78 -6.43
CA GLU A 21 -4.88 11.31 -6.64
C GLU A 21 -3.80 10.41 -6.02
N ILE A 22 -3.99 9.94 -4.78
CA ILE A 22 -3.07 8.99 -4.13
C ILE A 22 -2.93 7.72 -4.98
N LYS A 23 -4.04 7.18 -5.49
CA LYS A 23 -4.03 6.00 -6.37
C LYS A 23 -3.24 6.25 -7.65
N ASP A 24 -3.35 7.43 -8.24
CA ASP A 24 -2.61 7.76 -9.46
C ASP A 24 -1.10 7.89 -9.18
N TYR A 25 -0.70 8.42 -8.03
CA TYR A 25 0.71 8.37 -7.59
C TYR A 25 1.17 6.95 -7.26
N ALA A 26 0.35 6.12 -6.62
CA ALA A 26 0.68 4.72 -6.35
C ALA A 26 0.91 3.93 -7.66
N LYS A 27 0.13 4.23 -8.71
CA LYS A 27 0.34 3.67 -10.06
C LYS A 27 1.62 4.19 -10.71
N LYS A 28 1.95 5.48 -10.58
CA LYS A 28 3.22 6.03 -11.06
C LYS A 28 4.41 5.35 -10.37
N LYS A 29 4.32 5.18 -9.05
CA LYS A 29 5.30 4.44 -8.24
C LYS A 29 5.44 2.99 -8.69
N GLN A 30 4.33 2.31 -9.03
CA GLN A 30 4.37 0.97 -9.61
C GLN A 30 5.22 0.93 -10.89
N GLN A 31 5.03 1.90 -11.79
CA GLN A 31 5.81 1.99 -13.02
C GLN A 31 7.29 2.30 -12.75
N ALA A 32 7.59 3.15 -11.77
CA ALA A 32 8.96 3.45 -11.36
C ALA A 32 9.66 2.22 -10.75
N LEU A 33 8.94 1.43 -9.93
CA LEU A 33 9.43 0.16 -9.38
C LEU A 33 9.81 -0.84 -10.49
N LEU A 34 8.96 -0.99 -11.51
CA LEU A 34 9.25 -1.87 -12.65
C LEU A 34 10.51 -1.43 -13.44
N ARG A 35 10.81 -0.12 -13.45
CA ARG A 35 12.00 0.42 -14.12
C ARG A 35 13.23 0.54 -13.21
N ASN A 36 13.11 0.21 -11.91
CA ASN A 36 14.12 0.47 -10.88
C ASN A 36 14.55 1.95 -10.81
N ASP A 37 13.61 2.87 -11.04
CA ASP A 37 13.85 4.31 -11.03
C ASP A 37 13.73 4.86 -9.60
N LEU A 38 14.86 4.87 -8.87
CA LEU A 38 14.89 5.26 -7.45
C LEU A 38 14.45 6.72 -7.21
N GLN A 39 14.78 7.63 -8.14
CA GLN A 39 14.41 9.04 -8.01
C GLN A 39 12.89 9.22 -8.11
N GLU A 40 12.25 8.57 -9.09
CA GLU A 40 10.79 8.64 -9.23
C GLU A 40 10.07 7.89 -8.09
N ILE A 41 10.64 6.79 -7.58
CA ILE A 41 10.12 6.10 -6.38
C ILE A 41 10.13 7.04 -5.17
N GLU A 42 11.23 7.77 -4.93
CA GLU A 42 11.33 8.73 -3.83
C GLU A 42 10.36 9.89 -4.02
N ALA A 43 10.34 10.51 -5.20
CA ALA A 43 9.47 11.64 -5.52
C ALA A 43 7.98 11.29 -5.36
N THR A 44 7.56 10.13 -5.87
CA THR A 44 6.17 9.65 -5.72
C THR A 44 5.83 9.37 -4.25
N THR A 45 6.76 8.79 -3.48
CA THR A 45 6.56 8.52 -2.05
C THR A 45 6.34 9.80 -1.25
N ILE A 46 7.17 10.83 -1.47
CA ILE A 46 7.02 12.14 -0.80
C ILE A 46 5.65 12.77 -1.12
N ARG A 47 5.19 12.64 -2.37
CA ARG A 47 3.86 13.13 -2.76
C ARG A 47 2.74 12.35 -2.07
N GLU A 48 2.82 11.02 -2.02
CA GLU A 48 1.85 10.19 -1.28
C GLU A 48 1.76 10.59 0.20
N GLU A 49 2.90 10.83 0.86
CA GLU A 49 2.95 11.26 2.27
C GLU A 49 2.26 12.60 2.49
N GLN A 50 2.48 13.58 1.62
CA GLN A 50 1.82 14.89 1.67
C GLN A 50 0.30 14.76 1.55
N LEU A 51 -0.17 13.93 0.60
CA LEU A 51 -1.60 13.69 0.40
C LEU A 51 -2.23 12.94 1.57
N LEU A 52 -1.51 12.01 2.21
CA LEU A 52 -1.98 11.29 3.40
C LEU A 52 -2.17 12.21 4.61
N LEU A 53 -1.38 13.27 4.74
CA LEU A 53 -1.60 14.30 5.77
C LEU A 53 -2.93 15.04 5.53
N GLU A 54 -3.24 15.37 4.28
CA GLU A 54 -4.53 15.96 3.94
C GLU A 54 -5.69 14.98 4.16
N ALA A 55 -5.52 13.71 3.81
CA ALA A 55 -6.53 12.68 4.02
C ALA A 55 -6.88 12.56 5.51
N SER A 56 -5.85 12.62 6.37
CA SER A 56 -6.00 12.62 7.82
C SER A 56 -6.80 13.82 8.34
N ARG A 57 -6.65 15.00 7.73
CA ARG A 57 -7.45 16.19 8.07
C ARG A 57 -8.90 16.01 7.64
N LEU A 58 -9.14 15.58 6.40
CA LEU A 58 -10.48 15.35 5.88
C LEU A 58 -11.23 14.27 6.67
N GLU A 59 -10.53 13.24 7.15
CA GLU A 59 -11.13 12.20 7.97
C GLU A 59 -11.61 12.72 9.34
N LYS A 60 -10.83 13.59 9.99
CA LYS A 60 -11.28 14.26 11.22
C LYS A 60 -12.55 15.08 10.99
N GLU A 61 -12.62 15.79 9.86
CA GLU A 61 -13.82 16.52 9.46
C GLU A 61 -15.00 15.60 9.17
N ARG A 62 -14.78 14.47 8.47
CA ARG A 62 -15.80 13.46 8.19
C ARG A 62 -16.43 12.94 9.48
N LEU A 63 -15.61 12.61 10.48
CA LEU A 63 -16.07 12.13 11.78
C LEU A 63 -16.91 13.20 12.49
N LEU A 64 -16.47 14.46 12.48
CA LEU A 64 -17.23 15.58 13.04
C LEU A 64 -18.60 15.75 12.39
N TRP A 65 -18.68 15.70 11.05
CA TRP A 65 -19.95 15.82 10.34
C TRP A 65 -20.85 14.61 10.55
N THR A 66 -20.28 13.41 10.61
CA THR A 66 -21.01 12.17 10.93
C THR A 66 -21.61 12.24 12.33
N GLU A 67 -20.86 12.71 13.32
CA GLU A 67 -21.35 12.90 14.68
C GLU A 67 -22.51 13.90 14.74
N ARG A 68 -22.38 15.04 14.06
CA ARG A 68 -23.45 16.06 14.03
C ARG A 68 -24.71 15.53 13.34
N ALA A 69 -24.54 14.81 12.23
CA ALA A 69 -25.64 14.15 11.54
C ALA A 69 -26.32 13.09 12.42
N ALA A 70 -25.55 12.27 13.15
CA ALA A 70 -26.08 11.27 14.08
C ALA A 70 -26.94 11.92 15.17
N ARG A 71 -26.42 12.98 15.81
CA ARG A 71 -27.15 13.75 16.83
C ARG A 71 -28.45 14.33 16.28
N HIS A 72 -28.45 14.89 15.08
CA HIS A 72 -29.66 15.40 14.43
C HIS A 72 -30.71 14.31 14.19
N LEU A 73 -30.26 13.07 13.95
CA LEU A 73 -31.12 11.90 13.75
C LEU A 73 -31.57 11.22 15.04
N GLY A 74 -31.19 11.76 16.22
CA GLY A 74 -31.47 11.15 17.51
C GLY A 74 -30.69 9.86 17.78
N LYS A 75 -29.60 9.61 17.02
CA LYS A 75 -28.71 8.46 17.19
C LYS A 75 -27.41 8.87 17.90
N GLY A 76 -26.78 7.92 18.60
CA GLY A 76 -25.43 8.09 19.13
C GLY A 76 -24.39 8.07 17.99
N PRO A 77 -23.30 8.86 18.07
CA PRO A 77 -22.28 8.94 17.01
C PRO A 77 -21.66 7.60 16.59
N GLU A 78 -21.51 6.67 17.53
CA GLU A 78 -20.94 5.34 17.25
C GLU A 78 -21.91 4.38 16.56
N SER A 79 -23.17 4.79 16.37
CA SER A 79 -24.25 3.88 15.94
C SER A 79 -24.73 4.09 14.51
N ILE A 80 -24.05 4.94 13.72
CA ILE A 80 -24.48 5.21 12.34
C ILE A 80 -23.34 5.00 11.34
N THR A 81 -23.58 4.10 10.38
CA THR A 81 -22.66 3.82 9.29
C THR A 81 -22.92 4.74 8.08
N LEU A 82 -21.92 4.95 7.23
CA LEU A 82 -22.11 5.69 5.97
C LEU A 82 -23.14 5.00 5.06
N LYS A 83 -23.24 3.67 5.14
CA LYS A 83 -24.27 2.90 4.43
C LYS A 83 -25.68 3.28 4.91
N GLU A 84 -25.92 3.26 6.22
CA GLU A 84 -27.21 3.68 6.79
C GLU A 84 -27.54 5.15 6.48
N LEU A 85 -26.54 6.03 6.50
CA LEU A 85 -26.72 7.43 6.10
C LEU A 85 -27.14 7.54 4.64
N ALA A 86 -26.51 6.79 3.74
CA ALA A 86 -26.86 6.80 2.32
C ALA A 86 -28.23 6.16 2.01
N GLU A 87 -28.68 5.18 2.81
CA GLU A 87 -30.05 4.63 2.71
C GLU A 87 -31.11 5.67 3.07
N ARG A 88 -30.81 6.58 4.01
CA ARG A 88 -31.71 7.67 4.43
C ARG A 88 -31.56 8.93 3.60
N PHE A 89 -30.36 9.20 3.10
CA PHE A 89 -29.99 10.39 2.34
C PHE A 89 -29.36 9.96 1.02
N PRO A 90 -30.17 9.75 -0.04
CA PRO A 90 -29.70 9.25 -1.33
C PRO A 90 -28.58 10.08 -1.96
N GLU A 91 -28.47 11.37 -1.63
CA GLU A 91 -27.39 12.27 -2.06
C GLU A 91 -25.97 11.84 -1.63
N LEU A 92 -25.86 10.91 -0.69
CA LEU A 92 -24.58 10.31 -0.26
C LEU A 92 -24.24 9.02 -1.04
N THR A 93 -25.15 8.49 -1.86
CA THR A 93 -24.98 7.18 -2.50
C THR A 93 -23.83 7.19 -3.49
N ASP A 94 -23.79 8.18 -4.38
CA ASP A 94 -22.79 8.25 -5.45
C ASP A 94 -21.38 8.38 -4.87
N VAL A 95 -21.19 9.29 -3.91
CA VAL A 95 -19.89 9.51 -3.27
C VAL A 95 -19.46 8.31 -2.42
N ARG A 96 -20.41 7.58 -1.81
CA ARG A 96 -20.09 6.34 -1.08
C ARG A 96 -19.52 5.29 -2.02
N VAL A 97 -20.19 5.07 -3.16
CA VAL A 97 -19.75 4.09 -4.16
C VAL A 97 -18.40 4.48 -4.76
N GLU A 98 -18.21 5.77 -5.06
CA GLU A 98 -16.93 6.30 -5.55
C GLU A 98 -15.80 6.05 -4.53
N LEU A 99 -16.05 6.34 -3.24
CA LEU A 99 -15.09 6.15 -2.17
C LEU A 99 -14.74 4.67 -1.97
N GLU A 100 -15.75 3.79 -1.95
CA GLU A 100 -15.54 2.33 -1.87
C GLU A 100 -14.67 1.82 -3.03
N ASN A 101 -14.98 2.25 -4.25
CA ASN A 101 -14.23 1.87 -5.44
C ASN A 101 -12.79 2.37 -5.41
N VAL A 102 -12.56 3.65 -5.07
CA VAL A 102 -11.20 4.21 -5.09
C VAL A 102 -10.32 3.59 -4.00
N VAL A 103 -10.86 3.36 -2.81
CA VAL A 103 -10.14 2.72 -1.70
C VAL A 103 -9.79 1.26 -2.03
N MET A 104 -10.73 0.51 -2.61
CA MET A 104 -10.48 -0.86 -3.04
C MET A 104 -9.36 -0.93 -4.08
N ASN A 105 -9.44 -0.12 -5.13
CA ASN A 105 -8.41 -0.08 -6.18
C ASN A 105 -7.06 0.40 -5.65
N LEU A 106 -7.03 1.39 -4.74
CA LEU A 106 -5.80 1.85 -4.11
C LEU A 106 -5.13 0.74 -3.30
N LYS A 107 -5.92 -0.05 -2.57
CA LYS A 107 -5.41 -1.21 -1.81
C LYS A 107 -4.76 -2.24 -2.72
N GLU A 108 -5.36 -2.53 -3.87
CA GLU A 108 -4.80 -3.47 -4.86
C GLU A 108 -3.46 -2.98 -5.41
N VAL A 109 -3.38 -1.71 -5.83
CA VAL A 109 -2.13 -1.12 -6.36
C VAL A 109 -1.03 -1.14 -5.29
N ASN A 110 -1.36 -0.79 -4.04
CA ASN A 110 -0.40 -0.82 -2.95
C ASN A 110 0.10 -2.22 -2.62
N GLU A 111 -0.77 -3.24 -2.66
CA GLU A 111 -0.36 -4.63 -2.47
C GLU A 111 0.60 -5.10 -3.57
N LEU A 112 0.32 -4.75 -4.83
CA LEU A 112 1.22 -5.03 -5.94
C LEU A 112 2.58 -4.32 -5.78
N ASN A 113 2.58 -3.06 -5.37
CA ASN A 113 3.81 -2.30 -5.10
C ASN A 113 4.63 -2.95 -3.98
N ASN A 114 3.98 -3.41 -2.91
CA ASN A 114 4.65 -4.14 -1.83
C ASN A 114 5.26 -5.46 -2.30
N GLN A 115 4.61 -6.18 -3.21
CA GLN A 115 5.16 -7.40 -3.80
C GLN A 115 6.39 -7.11 -4.67
N LEU A 116 6.34 -6.07 -5.51
CA LEU A 116 7.48 -5.62 -6.33
C LEU A 116 8.67 -5.24 -5.46
N LEU A 117 8.46 -4.45 -4.41
CA LEU A 117 9.50 -4.08 -3.44
C LEU A 117 10.12 -5.31 -2.77
N LYS A 118 9.30 -6.26 -2.31
CA LYS A 118 9.77 -7.52 -1.71
C LYS A 118 10.62 -8.34 -2.69
N GLN A 119 10.23 -8.39 -3.96
CA GLN A 119 10.99 -9.09 -5.00
C GLN A 119 12.34 -8.40 -5.25
N ALA A 120 12.36 -7.07 -5.38
CA ALA A 120 13.60 -6.31 -5.53
C ALA A 120 14.58 -6.55 -4.37
N MET A 121 14.09 -6.53 -3.12
CA MET A 121 14.91 -6.83 -1.94
C MET A 121 15.47 -8.25 -1.95
N LYS A 122 14.69 -9.26 -2.39
CA LYS A 122 15.19 -10.65 -2.50
C LYS A 122 16.35 -10.75 -3.49
N VAL A 123 16.23 -10.09 -4.65
CA VAL A 123 17.29 -10.08 -5.68
C VAL A 123 18.55 -9.39 -5.15
N THR A 124 18.40 -8.23 -4.48
CA THR A 124 19.53 -7.53 -3.85
C THR A 124 20.22 -8.41 -2.80
N ASN A 125 19.46 -9.05 -1.91
CA ASN A 125 20.01 -9.92 -0.87
C ASN A 125 20.74 -11.14 -1.46
N LEU A 126 20.20 -11.75 -2.52
CA LEU A 126 20.87 -12.84 -3.23
C LEU A 126 22.18 -12.35 -3.87
N THR A 127 22.16 -11.19 -4.52
CA THR A 127 23.33 -10.61 -5.18
C THR A 127 24.43 -10.32 -4.17
N VAL A 128 24.09 -9.67 -3.05
CA VAL A 128 25.04 -9.44 -1.95
C VAL A 128 25.57 -10.77 -1.43
N SER A 129 24.71 -11.76 -1.18
CA SER A 129 25.13 -13.07 -0.68
C SER A 129 26.14 -13.75 -1.60
N ILE A 130 25.92 -13.71 -2.93
CA ILE A 130 26.84 -14.25 -3.93
C ILE A 130 28.17 -13.47 -3.94
N MET A 131 28.13 -12.13 -3.89
CA MET A 131 29.34 -11.29 -3.89
C MET A 131 30.16 -11.45 -2.62
N THR A 132 29.51 -11.68 -1.48
CA THR A 132 30.17 -11.88 -0.18
C THR A 132 30.51 -13.33 0.11
N ALA A 133 30.02 -14.28 -0.70
CA ALA A 133 30.41 -15.67 -0.59
C ALA A 133 31.90 -15.78 -0.95
N GLN A 134 32.75 -15.86 0.07
CA GLN A 134 34.15 -16.18 -0.15
C GLN A 134 34.24 -17.51 -0.91
N PRO A 135 35.08 -17.63 -1.95
CA PRO A 135 35.42 -18.93 -2.46
C PRO A 135 36.14 -19.66 -1.33
N ASN A 136 35.46 -20.58 -0.66
CA ASN A 136 36.11 -21.57 0.19
C ASN A 136 36.94 -22.47 -0.72
N GLY A 137 38.15 -22.00 -1.04
CA GLY A 137 39.08 -22.61 -1.96
C GLY A 137 40.51 -22.36 -1.50
N SER A 138 40.91 -23.09 -0.45
CA SER A 138 42.30 -23.53 -0.33
C SER A 138 42.63 -24.30 -1.62
N THR A 139 43.15 -23.58 -2.61
CA THR A 139 43.50 -24.11 -3.93
C THR A 139 45.00 -24.28 -3.98
N TYR A 140 45.53 -25.04 -3.02
CA TYR A 140 46.86 -25.67 -3.11
C TYR A 140 46.69 -27.11 -2.60
N ASN A 141 46.23 -27.98 -3.49
CA ASN A 141 46.33 -29.41 -3.29
C ASN A 141 47.82 -29.78 -3.33
N ARG A 142 48.40 -30.06 -2.16
CA ARG A 142 49.62 -30.85 -2.06
C ARG A 142 49.27 -32.29 -2.46
N PRO A 143 49.96 -32.91 -3.43
CA PRO A 143 49.68 -34.29 -3.80
C PRO A 143 50.21 -35.19 -2.67
N GLY A 144 49.32 -35.82 -1.90
CA GLY A 144 49.75 -36.85 -0.94
C GLY A 144 48.88 -37.17 0.26
N GLU A 145 47.75 -36.51 0.52
CA GLU A 145 46.93 -36.84 1.69
C GLU A 145 45.50 -37.27 1.33
N LYS A 146 45.10 -38.35 1.99
CA LYS A 146 43.95 -39.21 1.70
C LYS A 146 42.63 -38.46 1.77
N GLU A 147 41.73 -38.80 0.85
CA GLU A 147 40.34 -38.43 0.83
C GLU A 147 39.66 -38.63 2.19
N SER A 148 39.08 -37.55 2.70
CA SER A 148 37.96 -37.62 3.64
C SER A 148 36.84 -36.76 3.07
N GLU A 149 35.91 -37.46 2.44
CA GLU A 149 34.54 -37.10 2.07
C GLU A 149 34.18 -35.61 2.07
N SER A 150 34.32 -35.01 0.90
CA SER A 150 33.61 -33.79 0.52
C SER A 150 32.10 -34.05 0.56
N LYS A 151 31.43 -33.51 1.58
CA LYS A 151 29.97 -33.32 1.55
C LYS A 151 29.64 -32.42 0.37
N ALA A 152 29.27 -33.03 -0.74
CA ALA A 152 28.67 -32.37 -1.88
C ALA A 152 27.53 -31.49 -1.39
N VAL A 153 27.62 -30.19 -1.67
CA VAL A 153 26.54 -29.23 -1.44
C VAL A 153 25.39 -29.63 -2.37
N ARG A 154 24.47 -30.45 -1.86
CA ARG A 154 23.23 -30.85 -2.54
C ARG A 154 22.26 -29.67 -2.51
N PHE A 155 22.31 -28.81 -3.53
CA PHE A 155 21.38 -27.68 -3.67
C PHE A 155 20.26 -27.88 -4.70
N LEU A 156 20.29 -28.98 -5.47
CA LEU A 156 19.32 -29.24 -6.55
C LEU A 156 18.42 -30.45 -6.28
N ASP A 157 18.01 -30.67 -5.03
CA ASP A 157 16.94 -31.62 -4.75
C ASP A 157 15.84 -31.00 -3.90
N ARG A 158 14.87 -30.40 -4.61
CA ARG A 158 13.47 -30.48 -4.24
C ARG A 158 12.64 -30.40 -5.52
N SER A 159 12.20 -31.58 -5.95
CA SER A 159 11.20 -31.79 -6.99
C SER A 159 9.85 -31.20 -6.59
N ILE A 160 9.12 -30.76 -7.63
CA ILE A 160 7.66 -30.83 -7.88
C ILE A 160 6.74 -30.79 -6.66
#